data_AF-A0A2A6D2Q0-F1
#
_entry.id   AF-A0A2A6D2Q0-F1
#
_cell.length_a   1.000
_cell.length_b   1.000
_cell.length_c   1.000
_cell.angle_alpha   90.00
_cell.angle_beta   90.00
_cell.angle_gamma   90.00
#
_symmetry.space_group_name_H-M   'P 1'
#
loop_
_entity.id
_entity.type
_entity.pdbx_description
1 polymer ?
#
loop_
_entity_poly.entity_id
_entity_poly.type
_entity_poly.pdbx_seq_one_letter_code
_entity_poly.pdbx_strand_id
1 'polypeptide(L)'
;KHGSFGNLIWKRGIVFIVDEKMATTYCTYQQVQTGGGPANGEIWAHAHWNLPEPADIVTFSKKMLTGGFFFADHLKVHEGFRIYNTWMGDPTKLLLLEQALKVYKKDGLLERAKVNGQEFQKKLAAFQKEHPSLVRNARGLGFFAAVDFENTEIRDKFVHQALQFGLHCGGCGERSLRIRPSLVFDKKHLDLTFELLEKTAKALETSSSS
;
A
#
# COMPACT_ATOMS: atom_id res chain seq x y z
N LYS A 1 -21.32 -6.13 6.27
CA LYS A 1 -21.09 -4.76 5.71
C LYS A 1 -19.65 -4.38 6.00
N HIS A 2 -18.73 -4.68 5.08
CA HIS A 2 -17.28 -4.56 5.28
C HIS A 2 -16.68 -3.78 4.12
N GLY A 3 -16.26 -2.56 4.43
CA GLY A 3 -15.46 -1.71 3.56
C GLY A 3 -14.68 -0.75 4.45
N SER A 4 -13.38 -0.64 4.15
CA SER A 4 -12.39 0.27 4.73
C SER A 4 -11.76 -0.12 6.07
N PHE A 5 -10.66 -0.86 5.96
CA PHE A 5 -9.55 -1.02 6.92
C PHE A 5 -9.29 0.25 7.77
N GLY A 6 -9.80 0.26 8.99
CA GLY A 6 -9.56 1.31 9.99
C GLY A 6 -8.55 0.94 11.08
N ASN A 7 -8.27 -0.35 11.30
CA ASN A 7 -7.33 -0.79 12.32
C ASN A 7 -6.58 -2.04 11.85
N LEU A 8 -5.36 -1.86 11.34
CA LEU A 8 -4.41 -2.94 11.12
C LEU A 8 -3.22 -2.69 12.05
N ILE A 9 -3.25 -3.37 13.19
CA ILE A 9 -2.03 -3.71 13.92
C ILE A 9 -1.33 -4.75 13.04
N TRP A 10 -0.19 -4.37 12.47
CA TRP A 10 0.66 -5.23 11.64
C TRP A 10 1.37 -6.30 12.48
N LYS A 11 0.60 -7.25 13.02
CA LYS A 11 1.14 -8.50 13.55
C LYS A 11 0.50 -9.64 12.78
N ARG A 12 1.32 -10.29 11.94
CA ARG A 12 1.03 -11.52 11.16
C ARG A 12 -0.06 -11.33 10.10
N GLY A 13 0.30 -10.74 8.96
CA GLY A 13 -0.57 -10.57 7.77
C GLY A 13 -1.02 -11.87 7.11
N ILE A 14 -1.64 -12.77 7.87
CA ILE A 14 -2.16 -14.07 7.48
C ILE A 14 -3.68 -13.95 7.41
N VAL A 15 -4.26 -14.18 6.23
CA VAL A 15 -5.70 -14.47 6.14
C VAL A 15 -5.82 -16.00 6.16
N PHE A 16 -6.25 -16.53 7.31
CA PHE A 16 -6.64 -17.93 7.43
C PHE A 16 -8.05 -18.09 6.87
N ILE A 17 -8.20 -18.87 5.80
CA ILE A 17 -9.51 -19.46 5.46
C ILE A 17 -9.53 -20.81 6.18
N VAL A 18 -10.28 -20.90 7.27
CA VAL A 18 -10.59 -22.16 7.95
C VAL A 18 -11.92 -22.63 7.39
N ASP A 19 -11.91 -23.70 6.58
CA ASP A 19 -13.15 -24.41 6.24
C ASP A 19 -13.45 -25.38 7.40
N GLU A 20 -14.61 -25.23 8.04
CA GLU A 20 -15.03 -25.99 9.23
C GLU A 20 -15.21 -27.50 8.98
N LYS A 21 -14.99 -28.01 7.75
CA LYS A 21 -15.17 -29.44 7.45
C LYS A 21 -13.91 -30.23 7.10
N MET A 22 -12.74 -29.60 6.94
CA MET A 22 -11.46 -30.31 6.89
C MET A 22 -10.36 -29.38 7.38
N ALA A 23 -9.66 -29.78 8.44
CA ALA A 23 -8.58 -29.00 9.06
C ALA A 23 -7.33 -28.93 8.17
N THR A 24 -7.43 -28.23 7.04
CA THR A 24 -6.29 -27.81 6.21
C THR A 24 -6.20 -26.30 6.32
N THR A 25 -5.12 -25.81 6.93
CA THR A 25 -4.87 -24.38 7.11
C THR A 25 -4.07 -23.89 5.90
N TYR A 26 -4.67 -23.05 5.05
CA TYR A 26 -3.97 -22.43 3.92
C TYR A 26 -3.50 -21.02 4.26
N CYS A 27 -2.22 -20.72 3.98
CA CYS A 27 -1.64 -19.40 4.11
C CYS A 27 -1.88 -18.58 2.82
N THR A 28 -2.86 -17.67 2.86
CA THR A 28 -3.18 -16.79 1.72
C THR A 28 -2.69 -15.35 1.94
N TYR A 29 -2.06 -14.76 0.92
CA TYR A 29 -1.62 -13.36 0.93
C TYR A 29 -2.35 -12.51 -0.12
N GLN A 30 -3.01 -11.45 0.34
CA GLN A 30 -3.70 -10.48 -0.51
C GLN A 30 -2.77 -9.32 -0.90
N GLN A 31 -2.06 -9.45 -2.01
CA GLN A 31 -1.07 -8.46 -2.46
C GLN A 31 -1.65 -7.42 -3.44
N VAL A 32 -2.99 -7.32 -3.53
CA VAL A 32 -3.68 -6.37 -4.41
C VAL A 32 -3.25 -4.91 -4.15
N GLN A 33 -3.01 -4.51 -2.91
CA GLN A 33 -2.58 -3.13 -2.59
C GLN A 33 -1.07 -3.00 -2.30
N THR A 34 -0.49 -4.02 -1.68
CA THR A 34 0.88 -4.04 -1.18
C THR A 34 1.88 -4.59 -2.20
N GLY A 35 1.42 -5.36 -3.18
CA GLY A 35 2.23 -5.87 -4.28
C GLY A 35 2.56 -4.80 -5.31
N GLY A 36 3.58 -5.10 -6.13
CA GLY A 36 4.10 -4.23 -7.18
C GLY A 36 5.21 -3.28 -6.72
N GLY A 37 5.94 -3.58 -5.64
CA GLY A 37 7.15 -2.83 -5.28
C GLY A 37 7.08 -1.66 -4.28
N PRO A 38 5.94 -1.00 -4.00
CA PRO A 38 5.97 0.33 -3.36
C PRO A 38 6.30 0.31 -1.86
N ALA A 39 6.17 -0.85 -1.20
CA ALA A 39 6.31 -0.92 0.25
C ALA A 39 7.78 -1.06 0.70
N ASN A 40 8.64 -1.75 -0.05
CA ASN A 40 9.97 -2.09 0.45
C ASN A 40 11.00 -2.35 -0.66
N GLY A 41 10.65 -2.08 -1.92
CA GLY A 41 11.46 -2.46 -3.07
C GLY A 41 11.40 -3.94 -3.42
N GLU A 42 10.58 -4.74 -2.74
CA GLU A 42 10.26 -6.10 -3.18
C GLU A 42 8.95 -6.09 -3.97
N ILE A 43 8.86 -6.90 -5.03
CA ILE A 43 7.62 -7.02 -5.81
C ILE A 43 6.47 -7.48 -4.92
N TRP A 44 6.75 -8.37 -3.96
CA TRP A 44 5.77 -8.89 -3.02
C TRP A 44 6.12 -8.50 -1.59
N ALA A 45 5.16 -7.89 -0.88
CA ALA A 45 5.40 -7.47 0.50
C ALA A 45 5.67 -8.64 1.45
N HIS A 46 5.19 -9.85 1.14
CA HIS A 46 5.42 -11.02 1.99
C HIS A 46 6.88 -11.45 2.06
N ALA A 47 7.72 -11.09 1.07
CA ALA A 47 9.15 -11.30 1.12
C ALA A 47 9.81 -10.58 2.30
N HIS A 48 9.21 -9.50 2.80
CA HIS A 48 9.69 -8.78 3.97
C HIS A 48 9.64 -9.60 5.27
N TRP A 49 8.65 -10.50 5.39
CA TRP A 49 8.39 -11.21 6.63
C TRP A 49 9.28 -12.44 6.84
N ASN A 50 10.12 -12.78 5.85
CA ASN A 50 11.06 -13.91 5.87
C ASN A 50 10.45 -15.17 6.52
N LEU A 51 9.29 -15.57 6.00
CA LEU A 51 8.50 -16.65 6.56
C LEU A 51 9.24 -17.99 6.36
N PRO A 52 9.11 -18.93 7.31
CA PRO A 52 9.77 -20.23 7.21
C PRO A 52 9.25 -21.06 6.04
N GLU A 53 7.99 -20.85 5.64
CA GLU A 53 7.34 -21.55 4.55
C GLU A 53 6.81 -20.57 3.49
N PRO A 54 6.84 -20.94 2.20
CA PRO A 54 6.28 -20.14 1.13
C PRO A 54 4.75 -20.06 1.25
N ALA A 55 4.16 -19.05 0.62
CA ALA A 55 2.71 -18.88 0.59
C ALA A 55 2.03 -19.96 -0.25
N ASP A 56 0.92 -20.52 0.25
CA ASP A 56 0.11 -21.47 -0.50
C ASP A 56 -0.64 -20.80 -1.63
N ILE A 57 -1.17 -19.58 -1.40
CA ILE A 57 -1.84 -18.78 -2.42
C ILE A 57 -1.43 -17.31 -2.30
N VAL A 58 -1.05 -16.70 -3.41
CA VAL A 58 -0.75 -15.26 -3.50
C VAL A 58 -1.64 -14.62 -4.55
N THR A 59 -2.51 -13.70 -4.15
CA THR A 59 -3.37 -12.96 -5.08
C THR A 59 -2.75 -11.61 -5.46
N PHE A 60 -2.93 -11.17 -6.71
CA PHE A 60 -2.39 -9.92 -7.22
C PHE A 60 -3.39 -9.21 -8.15
N SER A 61 -3.26 -7.88 -8.27
CA SER A 61 -4.05 -7.03 -9.17
C SER A 61 -3.43 -5.62 -9.22
N LYS A 62 -4.24 -4.57 -9.46
CA LYS A 62 -3.87 -3.14 -9.43
C LYS A 62 -2.57 -2.83 -10.15
N LYS A 63 -1.44 -2.72 -9.44
CA LYS A 63 -0.13 -2.37 -10.00
C LYS A 63 0.39 -3.40 -11.01
N MET A 64 -0.10 -4.64 -10.92
CA MET A 64 0.22 -5.70 -11.86
C MET A 64 -0.64 -5.64 -13.14
N LEU A 65 -1.51 -4.63 -13.31
CA LEU A 65 -2.41 -4.38 -14.45
C LEU A 65 -3.46 -5.47 -14.73
N THR A 66 -3.15 -6.72 -14.46
CA THR A 66 -4.04 -7.88 -14.50
C THR A 66 -4.26 -8.45 -13.10
N GLY A 67 -5.41 -9.07 -12.89
CA GLY A 67 -5.77 -9.75 -11.64
C GLY A 67 -5.55 -11.26 -11.76
N GLY A 68 -5.01 -11.88 -10.72
CA GLY A 68 -4.77 -13.31 -10.71
C GLY A 68 -4.29 -13.81 -9.36
N PHE A 69 -3.91 -15.08 -9.32
CA PHE A 69 -3.31 -15.69 -8.14
C PHE A 69 -2.28 -16.74 -8.56
N PHE A 70 -1.25 -16.88 -7.74
CA PHE A 70 -0.36 -18.03 -7.72
C PHE A 70 -0.85 -18.99 -6.64
N PHE A 71 -0.68 -20.29 -6.86
CA PHE A 71 -0.97 -21.33 -5.87
C PHE A 71 0.17 -22.37 -5.84
N ALA A 72 0.39 -23.00 -4.70
CA ALA A 72 1.39 -24.04 -4.52
C ALA A 72 1.01 -25.34 -5.26
N ASP A 73 1.99 -26.17 -5.59
CA ASP A 73 1.76 -27.38 -6.40
C ASP A 73 0.76 -28.36 -5.77
N HIS A 74 0.71 -28.45 -4.43
CA HIS A 74 -0.24 -29.31 -3.72
C HIS A 74 -1.70 -28.81 -3.81
N LEU A 75 -1.92 -27.58 -4.25
CA LEU A 75 -3.24 -26.98 -4.49
C LEU A 75 -3.69 -27.07 -5.95
N LYS A 76 -2.90 -27.72 -6.80
CA LYS A 76 -3.19 -27.82 -8.22
C LYS A 76 -4.43 -28.68 -8.45
N VAL A 77 -5.44 -28.09 -9.06
CA VAL A 77 -6.66 -28.78 -9.47
C VAL A 77 -6.38 -29.59 -10.74
N HIS A 78 -6.72 -30.87 -10.75
CA HIS A 78 -6.47 -31.78 -11.87
C HIS A 78 -7.58 -31.72 -12.93
N GLU A 79 -8.79 -31.34 -12.54
CA GLU A 79 -9.92 -31.23 -13.44
C GLU A 79 -9.93 -29.90 -14.21
N GLY A 80 -10.17 -29.97 -15.52
CA GLY A 80 -10.34 -28.80 -16.38
C GLY A 80 -11.56 -27.96 -15.98
N PHE A 81 -11.52 -26.66 -16.32
CA PHE A 81 -12.63 -25.70 -16.16
C PHE A 81 -13.12 -25.44 -14.73
N ARG A 82 -12.42 -25.92 -13.71
CA ARG A 82 -12.73 -25.60 -12.30
C ARG A 82 -12.50 -24.12 -11.96
N ILE A 83 -11.56 -23.48 -12.64
CA ILE A 83 -11.28 -22.05 -12.54
C ILE A 83 -11.31 -21.48 -13.95
N TYR A 84 -12.41 -20.83 -14.29
CA TYR A 84 -12.65 -20.34 -15.64
C TYR A 84 -13.39 -19.01 -15.62
N ASN A 85 -13.06 -18.14 -16.58
CA ASN A 85 -13.89 -17.02 -16.98
C ASN A 85 -13.76 -16.82 -18.50
N THR A 86 -14.70 -16.11 -19.11
CA THR A 86 -14.79 -15.91 -20.57
C THR A 86 -13.53 -15.33 -21.21
N TRP A 87 -12.79 -14.50 -20.47
CA TRP A 87 -11.68 -13.72 -21.01
C TRP A 87 -10.32 -14.37 -20.73
N MET A 88 -10.23 -15.21 -19.69
CA MET A 88 -9.00 -15.80 -19.14
C MET A 88 -7.85 -14.80 -18.98
N GLY A 89 -8.18 -13.55 -18.63
CA GLY A 89 -7.24 -12.43 -18.60
C GLY A 89 -7.40 -11.51 -19.80
N ASP A 90 -6.46 -10.60 -19.98
CA ASP A 90 -6.45 -9.65 -21.09
C ASP A 90 -5.03 -9.62 -21.67
N PRO A 91 -4.80 -10.20 -22.87
CA PRO A 91 -3.48 -10.24 -23.50
C PRO A 91 -2.84 -8.87 -23.65
N THR A 92 -3.65 -7.82 -23.89
CA THR A 92 -3.16 -6.45 -24.01
C THR A 92 -2.55 -5.96 -22.70
N LYS A 93 -3.18 -6.29 -21.57
CA LYS A 93 -2.66 -5.94 -20.24
C LYS A 93 -1.39 -6.71 -19.89
N LEU A 94 -1.21 -7.92 -20.42
CA LEU A 94 0.03 -8.68 -20.25
C LEU A 94 1.20 -8.01 -20.99
N LEU A 95 0.98 -7.55 -22.23
CA LEU A 95 1.99 -6.78 -22.97
C LEU A 95 2.36 -5.48 -22.24
N LEU A 96 1.36 -4.76 -21.73
CA LEU A 96 1.61 -3.55 -20.93
C LEU A 96 2.38 -3.85 -19.63
N LEU A 97 2.03 -4.94 -18.95
CA LEU A 97 2.73 -5.35 -17.73
C LEU A 97 4.18 -5.72 -18.04
N GLU A 98 4.44 -6.44 -19.13
CA GLU A 98 5.79 -6.79 -19.56
C GLU A 98 6.65 -5.54 -19.78
N GLN A 99 6.11 -4.52 -20.44
CA GLN A 99 6.81 -3.25 -20.65
C GLN A 99 7.02 -2.49 -19.33
N ALA A 100 6.03 -2.48 -18.44
CA ALA A 100 6.19 -1.89 -17.11
C ALA A 100 7.31 -2.58 -16.31
N LEU A 101 7.38 -3.92 -16.35
CA LEU A 101 8.44 -4.69 -15.68
C LEU A 101 9.83 -4.44 -16.30
N LYS A 102 9.92 -4.21 -17.61
CA LYS A 102 11.17 -3.78 -18.26
C LYS A 102 11.63 -2.44 -17.72
N VAL A 103 10.73 -1.47 -17.55
CA VAL A 103 11.04 -0.16 -16.95
C VAL A 103 11.44 -0.31 -15.49
N TYR A 104 10.77 -1.17 -14.71
CA TYR A 104 11.12 -1.43 -13.30
C TYR A 104 12.59 -1.84 -13.16
N LYS A 105 13.03 -2.75 -14.04
CA LYS A 105 14.42 -3.24 -14.08
C LYS A 105 15.38 -2.18 -14.60
N LYS A 106 15.07 -1.58 -15.75
CA LYS A 106 15.92 -0.59 -16.43
C LYS A 106 16.24 0.61 -15.53
N ASP A 107 15.23 1.14 -14.85
CA ASP A 107 15.36 2.38 -14.08
C ASP A 107 15.65 2.12 -12.59
N GLY A 108 15.81 0.85 -12.19
CA GLY A 108 16.08 0.46 -10.80
C GLY A 108 15.00 0.93 -9.82
N LEU A 109 13.73 0.93 -10.24
CA LEU A 109 12.64 1.57 -9.48
C LEU A 109 12.39 0.93 -8.11
N LEU A 110 12.63 -0.38 -8.01
CA LEU A 110 12.48 -1.12 -6.77
C LEU A 110 13.52 -0.71 -5.72
N GLU A 111 14.80 -0.64 -6.10
CA GLU A 111 15.86 -0.20 -5.20
C GLU A 111 15.67 1.28 -4.80
N ARG A 112 15.26 2.11 -5.76
CA ARG A 112 14.89 3.50 -5.48
C ARG A 112 13.75 3.59 -4.47
N ALA A 113 12.70 2.78 -4.63
CA ALA A 113 11.57 2.75 -3.69
C ALA A 113 11.99 2.27 -2.29
N LYS A 114 12.97 1.35 -2.21
CA LYS A 114 13.54 0.91 -0.94
C LYS A 114 14.30 2.04 -0.23
N VAL A 115 15.24 2.69 -0.92
CA VAL A 115 16.04 3.78 -0.36
C VAL A 115 15.17 4.99 0.02
N ASN A 116 14.38 5.49 -0.92
CA ASN A 116 13.55 6.66 -0.69
C ASN A 116 12.39 6.35 0.28
N GLY A 117 11.91 5.10 0.32
CA GLY A 117 10.90 4.67 1.28
C GLY A 117 11.40 4.72 2.73
N GLN A 118 12.67 4.40 2.98
CA GLN A 118 13.27 4.56 4.31
C GLN A 118 13.37 6.03 4.72
N GLU A 119 13.80 6.90 3.81
CA GLU A 119 13.82 8.35 4.05
C GLU A 119 12.40 8.89 4.30
N PHE A 120 11.41 8.40 3.54
CA PHE A 120 10.01 8.79 3.70
C PHE A 120 9.49 8.47 5.10
N GLN A 121 9.74 7.27 5.61
CA GLN A 121 9.31 6.88 6.96
C GLN A 121 9.97 7.74 8.05
N LYS A 122 11.26 8.10 7.89
CA LYS A 122 11.95 9.01 8.82
C LYS A 122 11.32 10.40 8.82
N LYS A 123 11.05 10.96 7.64
CA LYS A 123 10.40 12.28 7.53
C LYS A 123 8.96 12.26 8.06
N LEU A 124 8.23 11.16 7.87
CA LEU A 124 6.88 11.01 8.43
C LEU A 124 6.87 11.00 9.95
N ALA A 125 7.85 10.32 10.56
CA ALA A 125 8.02 10.33 12.01
C ALA A 125 8.41 11.72 12.53
N ALA A 126 9.26 12.46 11.81
CA ALA A 126 9.61 13.84 12.13
C ALA A 126 8.38 14.78 12.04
N PHE A 127 7.61 14.69 10.94
CA PHE A 127 6.38 15.44 10.74
C PHE A 127 5.38 15.26 11.89
N GLN A 128 5.17 14.02 12.36
CA GLN A 128 4.33 13.78 13.53
C GLN A 128 4.88 14.45 14.80
N LYS A 129 6.20 14.43 14.99
CA LYS A 129 6.85 15.03 16.16
C LYS A 129 6.71 16.56 16.16
N GLU A 130 6.71 17.17 14.98
CA GLU A 130 6.54 18.61 14.79
C GLU A 130 5.08 19.05 14.95
N HIS A 131 4.12 18.19 14.59
CA HIS A 131 2.68 18.46 14.67
C HIS A 131 1.90 17.47 15.57
N PRO A 132 2.25 17.32 16.86
CA PRO A 132 1.66 16.31 17.74
C PRO A 132 0.19 16.56 18.10
N SER A 133 -0.26 17.82 17.99
CA SER A 133 -1.67 18.21 18.19
C SER A 133 -2.57 17.78 17.04
N LEU A 134 -2.03 17.71 15.83
CA LEU A 134 -2.80 17.45 14.61
C LEU A 134 -2.72 15.98 14.17
N VAL A 135 -1.53 15.39 14.25
CA VAL A 135 -1.21 14.10 13.64
C VAL A 135 -0.71 13.11 14.68
N ARG A 136 -1.21 11.88 14.62
CA ARG A 136 -0.84 10.77 15.51
C ARG A 136 -0.61 9.48 14.74
N ASN A 137 0.05 8.50 15.36
CA ASN A 137 0.21 7.13 14.85
C ASN A 137 0.72 7.02 13.40
N ALA A 138 1.78 7.76 13.08
CA ALA A 138 2.56 7.62 11.85
C ALA A 138 3.13 6.20 11.75
N ARG A 139 2.73 5.48 10.71
CA ARG A 139 3.08 4.07 10.51
C ARG A 139 3.20 3.72 9.04
N GLY A 140 4.01 2.72 8.73
CA GLY A 140 4.09 2.19 7.38
C GLY A 140 5.34 1.39 7.11
N LEU A 141 5.42 0.90 5.88
CA LEU A 141 6.60 0.25 5.31
C LEU A 141 6.90 0.94 3.97
N GLY A 142 8.08 1.55 3.85
CA GLY A 142 8.49 2.34 2.68
C GLY A 142 7.46 3.39 2.28
N PHE A 143 6.96 3.37 1.05
CA PHE A 143 5.91 4.31 0.64
C PHE A 143 4.50 3.85 1.01
N PHE A 144 4.32 2.70 1.65
CA PHE A 144 3.05 2.26 2.21
C PHE A 144 2.85 2.88 3.61
N ALA A 145 2.68 4.21 3.67
CA ALA A 145 2.51 4.99 4.89
C ALA A 145 1.08 5.47 5.21
N ALA A 146 0.78 5.64 6.49
CA ALA A 146 -0.43 6.28 6.97
C ALA A 146 -0.17 7.09 8.24
N VAL A 147 -0.99 8.11 8.45
CA VAL A 147 -1.05 8.90 9.68
C VAL A 147 -2.51 9.03 10.10
N ASP A 148 -2.76 9.16 11.39
CA ASP A 148 -4.11 9.31 11.94
C ASP A 148 -4.34 10.74 12.43
N PHE A 149 -5.58 11.17 12.35
CA PHE A 149 -6.09 12.41 12.93
C PHE A 149 -7.03 12.08 14.09
N GLU A 150 -7.48 13.11 14.80
CA GLU A 150 -8.42 12.94 15.90
C GLU A 150 -9.76 12.34 15.48
N ASN A 151 -10.32 12.88 14.41
CA ASN A 151 -11.64 12.55 13.91
C ASN A 151 -11.70 12.70 12.39
N THR A 152 -12.82 12.31 11.81
CA THR A 152 -13.05 12.32 10.35
C THR A 152 -13.04 13.75 9.81
N GLU A 153 -13.58 14.70 10.57
CA GLU A 153 -13.73 16.09 10.15
C GLU A 153 -12.38 16.77 9.97
N ILE A 154 -11.45 16.59 10.92
CA ILE A 154 -10.08 17.14 10.83
C ILE A 154 -9.32 16.44 9.70
N ARG A 155 -9.47 15.12 9.56
CA ARG A 155 -8.85 14.36 8.46
C ARG A 155 -9.31 14.88 7.11
N ASP A 156 -10.61 15.06 6.91
CA ASP A 156 -11.20 15.52 5.64
C ASP A 156 -10.78 16.96 5.35
N LYS A 157 -10.79 17.85 6.35
CA LYS A 157 -10.25 19.22 6.21
C LYS A 157 -8.78 19.20 5.77
N PHE A 158 -7.95 18.36 6.37
CA PHE A 158 -6.55 18.20 5.97
C PHE A 158 -6.40 17.72 4.53
N VAL A 159 -7.17 16.71 4.11
CA VAL A 159 -7.17 16.21 2.72
C VAL A 159 -7.57 17.31 1.74
N HIS A 160 -8.63 18.06 2.04
CA HIS A 160 -9.10 19.14 1.19
C HIS A 160 -8.07 20.27 1.08
N GLN A 161 -7.47 20.67 2.20
CA GLN A 161 -6.45 21.71 2.23
C GLN A 161 -5.18 21.28 1.50
N ALA A 162 -4.73 20.04 1.70
CA ALA A 162 -3.59 19.47 0.97
C ALA A 162 -3.84 19.49 -0.54
N LEU A 163 -5.05 19.13 -0.97
CA LEU A 163 -5.44 19.15 -2.38
C LEU A 163 -5.37 20.58 -2.97
N GLN A 164 -5.81 21.59 -2.23
CA GLN A 164 -5.72 23.00 -2.65
C GLN A 164 -4.26 23.45 -2.83
N PHE A 165 -3.33 22.91 -2.03
CA PHE A 165 -1.90 23.16 -2.19
C PHE A 165 -1.23 22.25 -3.24
N GLY A 166 -2.00 21.40 -3.94
CA GLY A 166 -1.51 20.54 -5.01
C GLY A 166 -1.04 19.15 -4.57
N LEU A 167 -1.25 18.79 -3.29
CA LEU A 167 -0.94 17.45 -2.78
C LEU A 167 -2.19 16.56 -2.79
N HIS A 168 -2.23 15.60 -3.72
CA HIS A 168 -3.31 14.61 -3.75
C HIS A 168 -3.00 13.43 -2.81
N CYS A 169 -3.63 13.45 -1.64
CA CYS A 169 -3.61 12.35 -0.67
C CYS A 169 -5.04 11.89 -0.36
N GLY A 170 -5.21 10.64 0.09
CA GLY A 170 -6.54 10.05 0.30
C GLY A 170 -6.79 9.69 1.76
N GLY A 171 -8.03 9.90 2.21
CA GLY A 171 -8.51 9.34 3.47
C GLY A 171 -8.62 7.80 3.43
N CYS A 172 -8.51 7.17 4.60
CA CYS A 172 -8.75 5.75 4.82
C CYS A 172 -9.43 5.55 6.17
N GLY A 173 -10.59 4.91 6.19
CA GLY A 173 -11.41 4.81 7.40
C GLY A 173 -11.85 6.18 7.90
N GLU A 174 -12.15 6.25 9.20
CA GLU A 174 -12.59 7.48 9.85
C GLU A 174 -11.41 8.46 10.03
N ARG A 175 -10.29 7.97 10.58
CA ARG A 175 -9.24 8.86 11.09
C ARG A 175 -7.97 8.90 10.27
N SER A 176 -7.73 7.95 9.38
CA SER A 176 -6.43 7.82 8.73
C SER A 176 -6.36 8.59 7.41
N LEU A 177 -5.18 9.10 7.10
CA LEU A 177 -4.73 9.53 5.79
C LEU A 177 -3.71 8.52 5.29
N ARG A 178 -3.84 8.09 4.02
CA ARG A 178 -2.89 7.17 3.37
C ARG A 178 -2.10 7.91 2.29
N ILE A 179 -0.80 7.63 2.24
CA ILE A 179 0.10 8.14 1.21
C ILE A 179 0.59 6.96 0.38
N ARG A 180 0.31 6.98 -0.93
CA ARG A 180 0.58 5.85 -1.84
C ARG A 180 1.10 6.38 -3.18
N PRO A 181 2.32 6.92 -3.23
CA PRO A 181 2.89 7.45 -4.45
C PRO A 181 3.13 6.34 -5.49
N SER A 182 3.35 6.76 -6.74
CA SER A 182 3.75 5.87 -7.83
C SER A 182 5.18 5.34 -7.62
N LEU A 183 5.55 4.27 -8.32
CA LEU A 183 6.90 3.70 -8.20
C LEU A 183 8.00 4.58 -8.83
N VAL A 184 7.61 5.52 -9.69
CA VAL A 184 8.52 6.54 -10.26
C VAL A 184 8.77 7.70 -9.29
N PHE A 185 8.20 7.65 -8.09
CA PHE A 185 8.43 8.63 -7.04
C PHE A 185 9.89 8.66 -6.63
N ASP A 186 10.40 9.86 -6.41
CA ASP A 186 11.83 10.12 -6.29
C ASP A 186 12.09 11.18 -5.21
N LYS A 187 13.35 11.38 -4.83
CA LYS A 187 13.75 12.27 -3.72
C LYS A 187 13.16 13.68 -3.87
N LYS A 188 13.19 14.25 -5.07
CA LYS A 188 12.56 15.56 -5.33
C LYS A 188 11.06 15.60 -5.02
N HIS A 189 10.34 14.51 -5.29
CA HIS A 189 8.92 14.40 -4.99
C HIS A 189 8.69 14.20 -3.49
N LEU A 190 9.61 13.49 -2.81
CA LEU A 190 9.61 13.31 -1.37
C LEU A 190 9.73 14.66 -0.66
N ASP A 191 10.71 15.46 -1.04
CA ASP A 191 10.95 16.78 -0.45
C ASP A 191 9.74 17.69 -0.64
N LEU A 192 9.21 17.78 -1.86
CA LEU A 192 8.00 18.55 -2.15
C LEU A 192 6.78 18.05 -1.37
N THR A 193 6.63 16.73 -1.20
CA THR A 193 5.50 16.17 -0.44
C THR A 193 5.51 16.67 1.00
N PHE A 194 6.68 16.65 1.66
CA PHE A 194 6.78 17.12 3.04
C PHE A 194 6.67 18.63 3.15
N GLU A 195 7.17 19.40 2.19
CA GLU A 195 6.92 20.85 2.13
C GLU A 195 5.41 21.18 2.06
N LEU A 196 4.66 20.44 1.24
CA LEU A 196 3.22 20.63 1.12
C LEU A 196 2.45 20.15 2.36
N LEU A 197 2.88 19.06 3.00
CA LEU A 197 2.31 18.58 4.25
C LEU A 197 2.51 19.60 5.38
N GLU A 198 3.72 20.14 5.52
CA GLU A 198 4.05 21.21 6.47
C GLU A 198 3.19 22.46 6.26
N LYS A 199 3.08 22.91 5.00
CA LYS A 199 2.24 24.04 4.63
C LYS A 199 0.77 23.79 4.99
N THR A 200 0.29 22.56 4.78
CA THR A 200 -1.08 22.15 5.11
C THR A 200 -1.33 22.16 6.61
N ALA A 201 -0.41 21.59 7.40
CA ALA A 201 -0.52 21.52 8.85
C ALA A 201 -0.58 22.92 9.47
N LYS A 202 0.34 23.81 9.09
CA LYS A 202 0.40 25.20 9.60
C LYS A 202 -0.85 25.99 9.27
N ALA A 203 -1.42 25.82 8.07
CA ALA A 203 -2.66 26.47 7.69
C ALA A 203 -3.84 26.07 8.59
N LEU A 204 -3.93 24.78 8.94
CA LEU A 204 -5.00 24.28 9.81
C LEU A 204 -4.82 24.67 11.29
N GLU A 205 -3.59 24.68 11.79
CA GLU A 205 -3.27 25.12 13.15
C GLU A 205 -3.59 26.61 13.35
N THR A 206 -3.28 27.45 12.34
CA THR A 206 -3.61 28.88 12.35
C THR A 206 -5.12 29.10 12.38
N SER A 207 -5.88 28.34 11.59
CA SER A 207 -7.35 28.44 11.52
C SER A 207 -8.07 27.99 12.79
N SER A 208 -7.39 27.24 13.66
CA SER A 208 -7.95 26.73 14.93
C SER A 208 -7.61 27.63 16.12
N SER A 209 -6.71 28.61 15.93
CA SER A 209 -6.31 29.61 16.93
C SER A 209 -7.05 30.96 16.75
N SER A 210 -7.93 31.05 15.76
CA SER A 210 -8.77 32.21 15.44
C SER A 210 -10.23 31.89 15.76
#